data_AF-A0A9D8XZJ4-F1
#
_entry.id   AF-A0A9D8XZJ4-F1
#
_cell.length_a   1.000
_cell.length_b   1.000
_cell.length_c   1.000
_cell.angle_alpha   90.00
_cell.angle_beta   90.00
_cell.angle_gamma   90.00
#
_symmetry.space_group_name_H-M   'P 1'
#
loop_
_entity.id
_entity.type
_entity.pdbx_description
1 polymer ?
#
loop_
_entity_poly.entity_id
_entity_poly.type
_entity_poly.pdbx_seq_one_letter_code
_entity_poly.pdbx_strand_id
1 'polypeptide(L)'
;MEEDKTLTDEYERLRHSTDSEELSRIAREELKKEEVGEEEFAIRSALLEAVAANKLTPKVDRIYLASASSFPNILVRLSTDEDREVRKAVAANKSSKNWLLSKLAKDEDEKVREEAIKNPNCSWKAKLDAAQNPLSSPQLLRFLSEIGKGSAEGTKEFVLSSMVRSSAARNPSCPQDALHSLMEDNSPEVRKAAEKRVSSDNVQ
;
A
#
# COMPACT_ATOMS: atom_id res chain seq x y z
N MET A 1 -34.02 6.36 33.23
CA MET A 1 -33.02 7.38 32.91
C MET A 1 -31.95 6.64 32.16
N GLU A 2 -32.01 6.66 30.82
CA GLU A 2 -30.91 6.17 30.00
C GLU A 2 -29.73 7.10 30.28
N GLU A 3 -28.62 6.54 30.78
CA GLU A 3 -27.36 7.26 30.82
C GLU A 3 -27.02 7.62 29.38
N ASP A 4 -26.88 8.93 29.08
CA ASP A 4 -26.32 9.41 27.82
C ASP A 4 -24.90 8.83 27.73
N LYS A 5 -24.78 7.69 27.04
CA LYS A 5 -23.49 7.06 26.78
C LYS A 5 -22.66 8.04 25.96
N THR A 6 -21.48 8.37 26.47
CA THR A 6 -20.57 9.26 25.74
C THR A 6 -19.97 8.51 24.55
N LEU A 7 -19.47 9.25 23.55
CA LEU A 7 -18.71 8.65 22.45
C LEU A 7 -17.56 7.76 22.95
N THR A 8 -16.91 8.17 24.04
CA THR A 8 -15.83 7.41 24.67
C THR A 8 -16.32 6.07 25.22
N ASP A 9 -17.48 6.04 25.88
CA ASP A 9 -18.07 4.81 26.42
C ASP A 9 -18.40 3.83 25.30
N GLU A 10 -18.99 4.32 24.22
CA GLU A 10 -19.36 3.49 23.08
C GLU A 10 -18.12 2.99 22.32
N TYR A 11 -17.10 3.84 22.16
CA TYR A 11 -15.82 3.45 21.59
C TYR A 11 -15.17 2.30 22.37
N GLU A 12 -15.03 2.44 23.69
CA GLU A 12 -14.41 1.41 24.52
C GLU A 12 -15.25 0.13 24.61
N ARG A 13 -16.59 0.26 24.57
CA ARG A 13 -17.49 -0.89 24.46
C ARG A 13 -17.25 -1.67 23.19
N LEU A 14 -17.21 -1.01 22.03
CA LEU A 14 -16.96 -1.67 20.75
C LEU A 14 -15.57 -2.31 20.69
N ARG A 15 -14.56 -1.62 21.22
CA ARG A 15 -13.18 -2.12 21.25
C ARG A 15 -13.01 -3.42 22.05
N HIS A 16 -13.82 -3.62 23.08
CA HIS A 16 -13.81 -4.82 23.93
C HIS A 16 -15.03 -5.73 23.72
N SER A 17 -15.87 -5.43 22.72
CA SER A 17 -17.06 -6.23 22.45
C SER A 17 -16.69 -7.65 22.09
N THR A 18 -17.49 -8.59 22.56
CA THR A 18 -17.40 -10.01 22.20
C THR A 18 -18.45 -10.40 21.16
N ASP A 19 -19.33 -9.47 20.79
CA ASP A 19 -20.37 -9.67 19.78
C ASP A 19 -19.80 -9.39 18.39
N SER A 20 -19.34 -10.44 17.72
CA SER A 20 -18.81 -10.32 16.37
C SER A 20 -19.86 -9.88 15.34
N GLU A 21 -21.14 -10.22 15.53
CA GLU A 21 -22.20 -9.86 14.59
C GLU A 21 -22.48 -8.36 14.64
N GLU A 22 -22.49 -7.78 15.84
CA GLU A 22 -22.58 -6.33 16.02
C GLU A 22 -21.39 -5.62 15.35
N LEU A 23 -20.17 -6.11 15.58
CA LEU A 23 -18.96 -5.55 14.96
C LEU A 23 -19.04 -5.62 13.43
N SER A 24 -19.51 -6.74 12.86
CA SER A 24 -19.73 -6.89 11.42
C SER A 24 -20.78 -5.92 10.88
N ARG A 25 -21.90 -5.75 11.58
CA ARG A 25 -22.95 -4.81 11.19
C ARG A 25 -22.41 -3.38 11.15
N ILE A 26 -21.70 -2.98 12.20
CA ILE A 26 -21.08 -1.65 12.28
C ILE A 26 -20.02 -1.52 11.19
N ALA A 27 -19.16 -2.51 10.94
CA ALA A 27 -18.15 -2.41 9.89
C ALA A 27 -18.75 -2.17 8.48
N ARG A 28 -19.94 -2.72 8.20
CA ARG A 28 -20.58 -2.72 6.88
C ARG A 28 -21.60 -1.61 6.64
N GLU A 29 -21.97 -0.89 7.69
CA GLU A 29 -22.91 0.22 7.58
C GLU A 29 -22.27 1.39 6.81
N GLU A 30 -22.87 1.76 5.68
CA GLU A 30 -22.37 2.85 4.84
C GLU A 30 -22.90 4.19 5.36
N LEU A 31 -22.00 5.17 5.52
CA LEU A 31 -22.39 6.57 5.66
C LEU A 31 -21.97 7.32 4.40
N LYS A 32 -22.93 7.97 3.75
CA LYS A 32 -22.63 8.91 2.67
C LYS A 32 -22.34 10.27 3.28
N LYS A 33 -21.16 10.80 2.98
CA LYS A 33 -20.69 12.08 3.52
C LYS A 33 -21.63 13.22 3.14
N GLU A 34 -22.30 13.12 1.99
CA GLU A 34 -23.25 14.12 1.49
C GLU A 34 -24.56 14.16 2.29
N GLU A 35 -24.86 13.11 3.07
CA GLU A 35 -26.13 12.95 3.79
C GLU A 35 -25.97 13.23 5.30
N VAL A 36 -24.75 13.50 5.78
CA VAL A 36 -24.40 13.46 7.20
C VAL A 36 -23.52 14.65 7.60
N GLY A 37 -23.76 15.22 8.80
CA GLY A 37 -22.95 16.33 9.33
C GLY A 37 -21.52 15.94 9.70
N GLU A 38 -20.63 16.94 9.84
CA GLU A 38 -19.20 16.70 10.15
C GLU A 38 -18.99 15.97 11.48
N GLU A 39 -19.82 16.25 12.49
CA GLU A 39 -19.77 15.63 13.80
C GLU A 39 -20.10 14.13 13.74
N GLU A 40 -21.19 13.77 13.06
CA GLU A 40 -21.60 12.38 12.88
C GLU A 40 -20.58 11.60 12.04
N PHE A 41 -19.97 12.24 11.03
CA PHE A 41 -18.87 11.65 10.27
C PHE A 41 -17.62 11.40 11.13
N ALA A 42 -17.32 12.29 12.09
CA ALA A 42 -16.22 12.11 13.04
C ALA A 42 -16.51 11.01 14.06
N ILE A 43 -17.73 10.98 14.62
CA ILE A 43 -18.22 9.90 15.50
C ILE A 43 -18.07 8.56 14.78
N ARG A 44 -18.53 8.47 13.54
CA ARG A 44 -18.41 7.26 12.73
C ARG A 44 -16.97 6.81 12.55
N SER A 45 -16.08 7.74 12.21
CA SER A 45 -14.66 7.47 12.05
C SER A 45 -14.03 6.88 13.31
N ALA A 46 -14.46 7.36 14.49
CA ALA A 46 -13.98 6.85 15.77
C ALA A 46 -14.53 5.45 16.07
N LEU A 47 -15.84 5.24 15.92
CA LEU A 47 -16.46 3.92 16.16
C LEU A 47 -15.90 2.83 15.24
N LEU A 48 -15.69 3.16 13.96
CA LEU A 48 -15.07 2.22 13.01
C LEU A 48 -13.60 1.93 13.36
N GLU A 49 -12.86 2.86 13.97
CA GLU A 49 -11.53 2.57 14.47
C GLU A 49 -11.57 1.59 15.65
N ALA A 50 -12.54 1.72 16.56
CA ALA A 50 -12.73 0.76 17.64
C ALA A 50 -13.05 -0.64 17.09
N VAL A 51 -13.93 -0.73 16.09
CA VAL A 51 -14.22 -1.99 15.39
C VAL A 51 -12.98 -2.55 14.69
N ALA A 52 -12.21 -1.72 13.99
CA ALA A 52 -10.96 -2.14 13.34
C ALA A 52 -9.88 -2.60 14.34
N ALA A 53 -9.89 -2.06 15.56
CA ALA A 53 -8.96 -2.42 16.64
C ALA A 53 -9.38 -3.66 17.44
N ASN A 54 -10.64 -4.10 17.32
CA ASN A 54 -11.14 -5.26 18.04
C ASN A 54 -10.70 -6.56 17.35
N LYS A 55 -10.08 -7.45 18.14
CA LYS A 55 -9.58 -8.77 17.67
C LYS A 55 -10.67 -9.72 17.22
N LEU A 56 -11.89 -9.57 17.76
CA LEU A 56 -13.05 -10.39 17.43
C LEU A 56 -13.82 -9.88 16.20
N THR A 57 -13.47 -8.72 15.67
CA THR A 57 -13.97 -8.27 14.36
C THR A 57 -13.54 -9.28 13.30
N PRO A 58 -14.48 -9.92 12.58
CA PRO A 58 -14.13 -10.96 11.61
C PRO A 58 -13.15 -10.46 10.56
N LYS A 59 -12.22 -11.33 10.16
CA LYS A 59 -11.18 -11.02 9.16
C LYS A 59 -11.78 -10.40 7.89
N VAL A 60 -12.90 -10.95 7.41
CA VAL A 60 -13.58 -10.46 6.20
C VAL A 60 -14.03 -9.00 6.32
N ASP A 61 -14.42 -8.57 7.52
CA ASP A 61 -14.85 -7.19 7.79
C ASP A 61 -13.65 -6.27 7.97
N ARG A 62 -12.54 -6.74 8.57
CA ARG A 62 -11.28 -5.99 8.60
C ARG A 62 -10.72 -5.77 7.20
N ILE A 63 -10.78 -6.77 6.31
CA ILE A 63 -10.43 -6.63 4.88
C ILE A 63 -11.36 -5.63 4.19
N TYR A 64 -12.67 -5.70 4.46
CA TYR A 64 -13.64 -4.74 3.93
C TYR A 64 -13.27 -3.30 4.34
N LEU A 65 -13.08 -3.06 5.63
CA LEU A 65 -12.65 -1.74 6.15
C LEU A 65 -11.32 -1.30 5.54
N ALA A 66 -10.33 -2.19 5.44
CA ALA A 66 -9.03 -1.90 4.84
C ALA A 66 -9.13 -1.50 3.36
N SER A 67 -10.06 -2.08 2.60
CA SER A 67 -10.20 -1.86 1.15
C SER A 67 -11.14 -0.69 0.79
N ALA A 68 -12.19 -0.47 1.58
CA ALA A 68 -13.24 0.50 1.27
C ALA A 68 -13.09 1.83 2.04
N SER A 69 -12.42 1.83 3.19
CA SER A 69 -12.35 3.02 4.04
C SER A 69 -11.50 4.12 3.41
N SER A 70 -12.00 5.35 3.51
CA SER A 70 -11.24 6.57 3.20
C SER A 70 -10.66 7.26 4.45
N PHE A 71 -10.95 6.74 5.64
CA PHE A 71 -10.54 7.31 6.92
C PHE A 71 -9.10 6.95 7.26
N PRO A 72 -8.21 7.94 7.46
CA PRO A 72 -6.81 7.68 7.76
C PRO A 72 -6.59 6.88 9.05
N ASN A 73 -7.32 7.15 10.13
CA ASN A 73 -7.15 6.47 11.42
C ASN A 73 -7.45 4.96 11.31
N ILE A 74 -8.49 4.58 10.56
CA ILE A 74 -8.82 3.17 10.29
C ILE A 74 -7.71 2.49 9.49
N LEU A 75 -7.24 3.11 8.39
CA LEU A 75 -6.16 2.54 7.57
C LEU A 75 -4.86 2.42 8.36
N VAL A 76 -4.56 3.38 9.23
CA VAL A 76 -3.40 3.32 10.12
C VAL A 76 -3.53 2.17 11.10
N ARG A 77 -4.70 1.97 11.72
CA ARG A 77 -4.97 0.86 12.62
C ARG A 77 -4.76 -0.49 11.93
N LEU A 78 -5.36 -0.67 10.76
CA LEU A 78 -5.31 -1.92 9.99
C LEU A 78 -3.96 -2.16 9.31
N SER A 79 -3.11 -1.14 9.15
CA SER A 79 -1.75 -1.30 8.60
C SER A 79 -0.82 -2.13 9.49
N THR A 80 -1.20 -2.36 10.74
CA THR A 80 -0.48 -3.20 11.71
C THR A 80 -1.27 -4.44 12.11
N ASP A 81 -2.29 -4.82 11.33
CA ASP A 81 -3.04 -6.05 11.57
C ASP A 81 -2.11 -7.27 11.50
N GLU A 82 -2.37 -8.27 12.34
CA GLU A 82 -1.60 -9.51 12.34
C GLU A 82 -1.76 -10.29 11.03
N ASP A 83 -2.91 -10.15 10.36
CA ASP A 83 -3.19 -10.84 9.11
C ASP A 83 -2.66 -10.05 7.91
N ARG A 84 -1.73 -10.66 7.17
CA ARG A 84 -1.15 -10.07 5.96
C ARG A 84 -2.17 -9.69 4.90
N GLU A 85 -3.33 -10.38 4.80
CA GLU A 85 -4.34 -10.06 3.79
C GLU A 85 -5.05 -8.74 4.12
N VAL A 86 -5.20 -8.42 5.42
CA VAL A 86 -5.71 -7.12 5.87
C VAL A 86 -4.69 -6.02 5.54
N ARG A 87 -3.41 -6.22 5.89
CA ARG A 87 -2.34 -5.25 5.56
C ARG A 87 -2.20 -5.02 4.05
N LYS A 88 -2.32 -6.09 3.25
CA LYS A 88 -2.32 -6.04 1.79
C LYS A 88 -3.51 -5.22 1.26
N ALA A 89 -4.69 -5.38 1.84
CA ALA A 89 -5.85 -4.56 1.49
C ALA A 89 -5.63 -3.07 1.78
N VAL A 90 -4.99 -2.72 2.91
CA VAL A 90 -4.58 -1.33 3.20
C VAL A 90 -3.59 -0.82 2.16
N ALA A 91 -2.61 -1.64 1.77
CA ALA A 91 -1.61 -1.29 0.76
C ALA A 91 -2.24 -1.01 -0.62
N ALA A 92 -3.25 -1.79 -1.02
CA ALA A 92 -3.97 -1.62 -2.29
C ALA A 92 -5.00 -0.47 -2.28
N ASN A 93 -5.38 0.05 -1.11
CA ASN A 93 -6.40 1.08 -0.99
C ASN A 93 -5.93 2.43 -1.59
N LYS A 94 -6.75 3.02 -2.46
CA LYS A 94 -6.45 4.30 -3.15
C LYS A 94 -6.50 5.53 -2.23
N SER A 95 -7.09 5.42 -1.05
CA SER A 95 -7.08 6.46 -0.01
C SER A 95 -5.84 6.41 0.88
N SER A 96 -5.05 5.32 0.81
CA SER A 96 -3.81 5.18 1.57
C SER A 96 -2.81 6.28 1.20
N LYS A 97 -2.31 6.96 2.23
CA LYS A 97 -1.39 8.09 2.09
C LYS A 97 0.04 7.60 1.82
N ASN A 98 0.82 8.45 1.15
CA ASN A 98 2.21 8.16 0.77
C ASN A 98 3.10 7.69 1.93
N TRP A 99 2.96 8.28 3.12
CA TRP A 99 3.75 7.93 4.31
C TRP A 99 3.38 6.54 4.84
N LEU A 100 2.10 6.17 4.77
CA LEU A 100 1.61 4.86 5.18
C LEU A 100 2.07 3.78 4.19
N LEU A 101 1.96 4.06 2.89
CA LEU A 101 2.49 3.19 1.84
C LEU A 101 4.01 3.01 1.95
N SER A 102 4.74 4.06 2.35
CA SER A 102 6.19 3.96 2.56
C SER A 102 6.56 3.05 3.75
N LYS A 103 5.67 2.94 4.75
CA LYS A 103 5.80 1.95 5.84
C LYS A 103 5.51 0.55 5.32
N LEU A 104 4.40 0.35 4.59
CA LEU A 104 3.99 -0.95 4.05
C LEU A 104 4.92 -1.47 2.94
N ALA A 105 5.63 -0.59 2.23
CA ALA A 105 6.68 -0.96 1.28
C ALA A 105 7.86 -1.71 1.94
N LYS A 106 7.94 -1.68 3.27
CA LYS A 106 8.94 -2.39 4.10
C LYS A 106 8.31 -3.49 4.96
N ASP A 107 7.07 -3.88 4.67
CA ASP A 107 6.38 -4.97 5.37
C ASP A 107 7.16 -6.29 5.26
N GLU A 108 6.99 -7.16 6.25
CA GLU A 108 7.58 -8.49 6.27
C GLU A 108 7.06 -9.37 5.12
N ASP A 109 5.79 -9.22 4.74
CA ASP A 109 5.17 -10.02 3.69
C ASP A 109 5.41 -9.39 2.31
N GLU A 110 5.91 -10.22 1.39
CA GLU A 110 6.25 -9.80 0.03
C GLU A 110 5.07 -9.22 -0.74
N LYS A 111 3.87 -9.79 -0.60
CA LYS A 111 2.68 -9.32 -1.32
C LYS A 111 2.23 -7.96 -0.80
N VAL A 112 2.36 -7.71 0.50
CA VAL A 112 2.06 -6.39 1.08
C VAL A 112 3.02 -5.34 0.53
N ARG A 113 4.33 -5.64 0.48
CA ARG A 113 5.33 -4.73 -0.13
C ARG A 113 5.00 -4.42 -1.58
N GLU A 114 4.67 -5.45 -2.36
CA GLU A 114 4.33 -5.29 -3.78
C GLU A 114 3.12 -4.38 -3.99
N GLU A 115 2.01 -4.62 -3.29
CA GLU A 115 0.81 -3.80 -3.41
C GLU A 115 1.09 -2.35 -2.98
N ALA A 116 1.88 -2.15 -1.94
CA ALA A 116 2.24 -0.81 -1.47
C ALA A 116 3.04 -0.04 -2.53
N ILE A 117 3.94 -0.71 -3.25
CA ILE A 117 4.75 -0.10 -4.31
C ILE A 117 3.95 0.14 -5.60
N LYS A 118 3.04 -0.77 -5.94
CA LYS A 118 2.13 -0.64 -7.10
C LYS A 118 1.08 0.46 -6.91
N ASN A 119 0.77 0.83 -5.67
CA ASN A 119 -0.20 1.87 -5.36
C ASN A 119 0.22 3.23 -5.99
N PRO A 120 -0.68 3.93 -6.71
CA PRO A 120 -0.38 5.22 -7.35
C PRO A 120 0.08 6.32 -6.37
N ASN A 121 -0.37 6.29 -5.12
CA ASN A 121 0.02 7.27 -4.10
C ASN A 121 1.40 6.98 -3.48
N CYS A 122 2.04 5.86 -3.86
CA CYS A 122 3.35 5.50 -3.35
C CYS A 122 4.42 6.45 -3.88
N SER A 123 5.30 6.88 -2.98
CA SER A 123 6.32 7.87 -3.30
C SER A 123 7.40 7.30 -4.23
N TRP A 124 7.99 8.17 -5.07
CA TRP A 124 9.16 7.81 -5.88
C TRP A 124 10.34 7.31 -5.05
N LYS A 125 10.51 7.83 -3.83
CA LYS A 125 11.54 7.36 -2.91
C LYS A 125 11.31 5.90 -2.50
N ALA A 126 10.08 5.53 -2.16
CA ALA A 126 9.75 4.15 -1.79
C ALA A 126 9.94 3.19 -2.99
N LYS A 127 9.52 3.60 -4.20
CA LYS A 127 9.76 2.84 -5.44
C LYS A 127 11.26 2.63 -5.71
N LEU A 128 12.06 3.67 -5.50
CA LEU A 128 13.52 3.60 -5.64
C LEU A 128 14.14 2.66 -4.61
N ASP A 129 13.73 2.75 -3.35
CA ASP A 129 14.22 1.87 -2.28
C ASP A 129 13.88 0.40 -2.57
N ALA A 130 12.67 0.13 -3.07
CA ALA A 130 12.27 -1.21 -3.51
C ALA A 130 13.12 -1.69 -4.69
N ALA A 131 13.38 -0.86 -5.69
CA ALA A 131 14.25 -1.23 -6.81
C ALA A 131 15.69 -1.55 -6.38
N GLN A 132 16.19 -0.91 -5.32
CA GLN A 132 17.53 -1.15 -4.79
C GLN A 132 17.61 -2.32 -3.80
N ASN A 133 16.48 -2.76 -3.25
CA ASN A 133 16.44 -3.83 -2.27
C ASN A 133 16.75 -5.19 -2.94
N PRO A 134 17.82 -5.90 -2.52
CA PRO A 134 18.16 -7.22 -3.08
C PRO A 134 17.08 -8.29 -2.87
N LEU A 135 16.23 -8.13 -1.86
CA LEU A 135 15.14 -9.04 -1.51
C LEU A 135 13.83 -8.72 -2.26
N SER A 136 13.86 -7.79 -3.21
CA SER A 136 12.70 -7.51 -4.05
C SER A 136 12.40 -8.67 -4.99
N SER A 137 11.11 -9.03 -5.09
CA SER A 137 10.68 -10.12 -5.95
C SER A 137 10.95 -9.82 -7.42
N PRO A 138 11.19 -10.84 -8.26
CA PRO A 138 11.29 -10.64 -9.70
C PRO A 138 10.04 -9.99 -10.30
N GLN A 139 8.85 -10.29 -9.76
CA GLN A 139 7.58 -9.70 -10.19
C GLN A 139 7.52 -8.20 -9.89
N LEU A 140 7.99 -7.77 -8.73
CA LEU A 140 8.09 -6.36 -8.39
C LEU A 140 9.08 -5.64 -9.29
N LEU A 141 10.24 -6.25 -9.56
CA LEU A 141 11.25 -5.67 -10.42
C LEU A 141 10.79 -5.56 -11.88
N ARG A 142 9.99 -6.51 -12.39
CA ARG A 142 9.29 -6.35 -13.69
C ARG A 142 8.34 -5.17 -13.69
N PHE A 143 7.55 -5.00 -12.63
CA PHE A 143 6.67 -3.84 -12.56
C PHE A 143 7.49 -2.53 -12.58
N LEU A 144 8.54 -2.47 -11.74
CA LEU A 144 9.42 -1.31 -11.63
C LEU A 144 10.22 -1.04 -12.91
N SER A 145 10.49 -2.05 -13.75
CA SER A 145 11.13 -1.87 -15.05
C SER A 145 10.23 -1.20 -16.08
N GLU A 146 8.90 -1.26 -15.93
CA GLU A 146 7.96 -0.69 -16.90
C GLU A 146 7.43 0.71 -16.52
N ILE A 147 7.65 1.15 -15.29
CA ILE A 147 7.05 2.40 -14.82
C ILE A 147 7.56 3.61 -15.63
N GLY A 148 6.63 4.47 -16.05
CA GLY A 148 6.95 5.74 -16.71
C GLY A 148 7.66 5.63 -18.07
N LYS A 149 7.67 4.45 -18.73
CA LYS A 149 8.25 4.32 -20.09
C LYS A 149 7.60 5.24 -21.13
N GLY A 150 6.31 5.55 -20.97
CA GLY A 150 5.57 6.48 -21.82
C GLY A 150 5.63 7.94 -21.39
N SER A 151 6.41 8.29 -20.36
CA SER A 151 6.52 9.66 -19.88
C SER A 151 7.28 10.53 -20.87
N ALA A 152 6.80 11.75 -21.11
CA ALA A 152 7.46 12.70 -22.01
C ALA A 152 8.85 13.08 -21.50
N GLU A 153 9.83 13.07 -22.40
CA GLU A 153 11.21 13.45 -22.09
C GLU A 153 11.28 14.88 -21.53
N GLY A 154 12.16 15.09 -20.55
CA GLY A 154 12.30 16.38 -19.84
C GLY A 154 11.31 16.61 -18.69
N THR A 155 10.33 15.72 -18.48
CA THR A 155 9.41 15.82 -17.33
C THR A 155 10.02 15.28 -16.03
N LYS A 156 9.55 15.77 -14.88
CA LYS A 156 9.92 15.23 -13.56
C LYS A 156 9.60 13.73 -13.45
N GLU A 157 8.49 13.30 -14.02
CA GLU A 157 8.07 11.89 -14.05
C GLU A 157 9.05 11.03 -14.85
N PHE A 158 9.50 11.49 -16.02
CA PHE A 158 10.50 10.80 -16.83
C PHE A 158 11.81 10.62 -16.05
N VAL A 159 12.30 11.66 -15.38
CA VAL A 159 13.53 11.60 -14.58
C VAL A 159 13.40 10.64 -13.40
N LEU A 160 12.31 10.73 -12.63
CA LEU A 160 12.13 9.87 -11.45
C LEU A 160 11.90 8.40 -11.82
N SER A 161 11.12 8.15 -12.87
CA SER A 161 10.88 6.79 -13.35
C SER A 161 12.16 6.16 -13.92
N SER A 162 12.98 6.89 -14.67
CA SER A 162 14.25 6.37 -15.20
C SER A 162 15.24 6.01 -14.09
N MET A 163 15.29 6.78 -13.00
CA MET A 163 16.12 6.45 -11.83
C MET A 163 15.72 5.11 -11.20
N VAL A 164 14.41 4.85 -11.10
CA VAL A 164 13.88 3.60 -10.55
C VAL A 164 14.15 2.44 -11.52
N ARG A 165 13.84 2.60 -12.82
CA ARG A 165 14.13 1.58 -13.84
C ARG A 165 15.62 1.22 -13.91
N SER A 166 16.49 2.23 -13.84
CA SER A 166 17.95 2.05 -13.82
C SER A 166 18.41 1.34 -12.54
N SER A 167 17.75 1.57 -11.41
CA SER A 167 18.02 0.84 -10.16
C SER A 167 17.54 -0.61 -10.25
N ALA A 168 16.37 -0.85 -10.84
CA ALA A 168 15.85 -2.20 -11.10
C ALA A 168 16.81 -2.99 -12.00
N ALA A 169 17.35 -2.37 -13.07
CA ALA A 169 18.36 -3.00 -13.93
C ALA A 169 19.63 -3.46 -13.18
N ARG A 170 20.04 -2.72 -12.13
CA ARG A 170 21.21 -3.06 -11.32
C ARG A 170 20.91 -4.08 -10.23
N ASN A 171 19.64 -4.35 -9.96
CA ASN A 171 19.24 -5.27 -8.91
C ASN A 171 19.63 -6.72 -9.32
N PRO A 172 20.33 -7.48 -8.46
CA PRO A 172 20.70 -8.87 -8.76
C PRO A 172 19.51 -9.77 -9.08
N SER A 173 18.36 -9.50 -8.47
CA SER A 173 17.11 -10.25 -8.61
C SER A 173 16.28 -9.82 -9.82
N CYS A 174 16.77 -8.87 -10.63
CA CYS A 174 16.09 -8.41 -11.83
C CYS A 174 16.04 -9.54 -12.85
N PRO A 175 14.84 -9.95 -13.32
CA PRO A 175 14.74 -11.08 -14.22
C PRO A 175 15.22 -10.72 -15.63
N GLN A 176 15.74 -11.71 -16.35
CA GLN A 176 16.40 -11.51 -17.65
C GLN A 176 15.49 -10.88 -18.70
N ASP A 177 14.19 -11.23 -18.70
CA ASP A 177 13.20 -10.62 -19.60
C ASP A 177 13.04 -9.11 -19.37
N ALA A 178 13.04 -8.68 -18.10
CA ALA A 178 13.03 -7.26 -17.75
C ALA A 178 14.34 -6.57 -18.15
N LEU A 179 15.49 -7.21 -17.92
CA LEU A 179 16.80 -6.66 -18.32
C LEU A 179 16.88 -6.44 -19.82
N HIS A 180 16.45 -7.41 -20.64
CA HIS A 180 16.40 -7.25 -22.09
C HIS A 180 15.48 -6.09 -22.51
N SER A 181 14.30 -5.96 -21.91
CA SER A 181 13.43 -4.81 -22.19
C SER A 181 14.07 -3.47 -21.80
N LEU A 182 14.86 -3.43 -20.72
CA LEU A 182 15.56 -2.23 -20.27
C LEU A 182 16.77 -1.87 -21.15
N MET A 183 17.31 -2.80 -21.95
CA MET A 183 18.34 -2.48 -22.96
C MET A 183 17.79 -1.62 -24.10
N GLU A 184 16.47 -1.64 -24.31
CA GLU A 184 15.77 -0.84 -25.32
C GLU A 184 15.09 0.41 -24.71
N ASP A 185 15.35 0.72 -23.44
CA ASP A 185 14.71 1.84 -22.74
C ASP A 185 15.01 3.20 -23.39
N ASN A 186 14.07 4.15 -23.32
CA ASN A 186 14.27 5.51 -23.84
C ASN A 186 15.40 6.25 -23.12
N SER A 187 15.64 5.99 -21.82
CA SER A 187 16.71 6.62 -21.05
C SER A 187 18.07 5.94 -21.31
N PRO A 188 19.10 6.69 -21.75
CA PRO A 188 20.45 6.16 -21.92
C PRO A 188 21.05 5.54 -20.65
N GLU A 189 20.74 6.10 -19.48
CA GLU A 189 21.21 5.63 -18.18
C GLU A 189 20.62 4.27 -17.80
N VAL A 190 19.40 3.99 -18.23
CA VAL A 190 18.72 2.70 -18.03
C VAL A 190 19.36 1.65 -18.94
N ARG A 191 19.51 1.94 -20.24
CA ARG A 191 20.15 1.02 -21.20
C ARG A 191 21.55 0.60 -20.76
N LYS A 192 22.39 1.59 -20.42
CA LYS A 192 23.76 1.35 -19.93
C LYS A 192 23.79 0.49 -18.65
N ALA A 193 22.82 0.65 -17.76
CA ALA A 193 22.72 -0.17 -16.55
C ALA A 193 22.38 -1.63 -16.86
N ALA A 194 21.43 -1.85 -17.77
CA ALA A 194 21.01 -3.18 -18.21
C ALA A 194 22.12 -3.91 -18.99
N GLU A 195 22.75 -3.25 -19.96
CA GLU A 195 23.87 -3.79 -20.74
C GLU A 195 25.03 -4.24 -19.85
N LYS A 196 25.37 -3.44 -18.84
CA LYS A 196 26.42 -3.77 -17.88
C LYS A 196 26.07 -5.03 -17.07
N ARG A 197 24.81 -5.18 -16.66
CA ARG A 197 24.30 -6.33 -15.89
C ARG A 197 24.37 -7.61 -16.73
N VAL A 198 23.89 -7.56 -17.98
CA VAL A 198 23.94 -8.71 -18.90
C VAL A 198 25.39 -9.10 -19.21
N SER A 199 26.26 -8.12 -19.46
CA SER A 199 27.68 -8.38 -19.70
C SER A 199 28.39 -9.02 -18.52
N SER A 200 28.01 -8.66 -17.27
CA SER A 200 28.58 -9.29 -16.07
C SER A 200 28.09 -10.72 -15.83
N ASP A 201 26.84 -11.05 -16.21
CA ASP A 201 26.31 -12.41 -16.08
C ASP A 201 26.98 -13.38 -17.07
N ASN A 202 27.38 -12.91 -18.24
CA ASN A 202 28.02 -13.75 -19.28
C ASN A 202 29.50 -14.07 -19.01
N VAL A 203 30.11 -13.50 -17.95
CA VAL A 203 31.52 -13.67 -17.60
C VAL A 203 31.71 -14.60 -16.38
N GLN A 204 30.62 -15.03 -15.74
CA GLN A 204 30.59 -16.01 -14.64
C GLN A 204 30.22 -17.40 -15.14
#